data_AF-A0A639PCU4-F1
#
_entry.id   AF-A0A639PCU4-F1
#
_cell.length_a   1.000
_cell.length_b   1.000
_cell.length_c   1.000
_cell.angle_alpha   90.00
_cell.angle_beta   90.00
_cell.angle_gamma   90.00
#
_symmetry.space_group_name_H-M   'P 1'
#
loop_
_entity.id
_entity.type
_entity.pdbx_description
1 polymer ?
#
loop_
_entity_poly.entity_id
_entity_poly.type
_entity_poly.pdbx_seq_one_letter_code
_entity_poly.pdbx_strand_id
1 'polypeptide(L)' 'ADLEQAREIVKESVAIYNHERPHLALKYKTPDDVHQAFYRQKTVNLYQD' A
#
# COMPACT_ATOMS: atom_id res chain seq x y z
N ALA A 1 22.57 16.61 7.46
CA ALA A 1 21.63 15.52 7.18
C ALA A 1 22.47 14.29 6.86
N ASP A 2 22.20 13.18 7.54
CA ASP A 2 22.92 11.90 7.38
C ASP A 2 22.15 10.96 6.44
N LEU A 3 22.83 10.03 5.78
CA LEU A 3 22.22 9.03 4.90
C LEU A 3 21.21 8.17 5.66
N GLU A 4 21.51 7.80 6.90
CA GLU A 4 20.58 7.03 7.74
C GLU A 4 19.30 7.81 8.03
N GLN A 5 19.43 9.10 8.35
CA GLN A 5 18.28 9.97 8.51
C GLN A 5 17.44 10.07 7.23
N ALA A 6 18.09 10.19 6.06
CA ALA A 6 17.39 10.24 4.79
C ALA A 6 16.64 8.93 4.48
N ARG A 7 17.20 7.76 4.83
CA ARG A 7 16.53 6.46 4.68
C ARG A 7 15.27 6.38 5.51
N GLU A 8 15.32 6.78 6.78
CA GLU A 8 14.14 6.74 7.66
C GLU A 8 13.04 7.68 7.16
N ILE A 9 13.39 8.91 6.74
CA ILE A 9 12.40 9.84 6.17
C ILE A 9 11.71 9.24 4.93
N VAL A 10 12.48 8.61 4.02
CA VAL A 10 11.90 7.98 2.82
C VAL A 10 10.99 6.82 3.20
N LYS A 11 11.43 5.97 4.13
CA LYS A 11 10.66 4.83 4.62
C LYS A 11 9.34 5.27 5.26
N GLU A 12 9.36 6.29 6.11
CA GLU A 12 8.15 6.87 6.71
C GLU A 12 7.22 7.45 5.63
N SER A 13 7.77 8.17 4.65
CA SER A 13 6.97 8.74 3.56
C SER A 13 6.29 7.66 2.72
N VAL A 14 6.99 6.56 2.41
CA VAL A 14 6.43 5.42 1.69
C VAL A 14 5.33 4.74 2.51
N ALA A 15 5.53 4.57 3.82
CA ALA A 15 4.52 3.98 4.70
C ALA A 15 3.24 4.83 4.74
N ILE A 16 3.36 6.15 4.92
CA ILE A 16 2.22 7.08 4.92
C ILE A 16 1.49 7.05 3.58
N TYR A 17 2.23 7.07 2.46
CA TYR A 17 1.62 7.01 1.13
C TYR A 17 0.81 5.72 0.93
N ASN A 18 1.38 4.58 1.32
CA ASN A 18 0.76 3.28 1.10
C ASN A 18 -0.43 2.99 2.02
N HIS A 19 -0.38 3.44 3.27
CA HIS A 19 -1.33 3.01 4.31
C HIS A 19 -2.27 4.10 4.81
N GLU A 20 -1.91 5.38 4.66
CA GLU A 20 -2.67 6.46 5.29
C GLU A 20 -3.28 7.41 4.27
N ARG A 21 -2.73 7.51 3.05
CA ARG A 21 -3.17 8.48 2.07
C ARG A 21 -4.34 7.96 1.23
N PRO A 22 -5.58 8.48 1.41
CA PRO A 22 -6.69 8.11 0.54
C PRO A 22 -6.54 8.76 -0.83
N HIS A 23 -6.75 7.97 -1.89
CA HIS A 23 -6.68 8.47 -3.27
C HIS A 23 -8.07 8.53 -3.90
N LEU A 24 -8.42 9.70 -4.45
CA LEU A 24 -9.70 9.92 -5.14
C LEU A 24 -9.91 8.94 -6.30
N ALA A 25 -8.88 8.71 -7.11
CA ALA A 25 -8.91 7.76 -8.23
C ALA A 25 -9.13 6.31 -7.77
N LEU A 26 -8.74 5.97 -6.54
CA LEU A 26 -8.94 4.66 -5.92
C LEU A 26 -10.24 4.62 -5.09
N LYS A 27 -11.19 5.52 -5.35
CA LYS A 27 -12.46 5.63 -4.59
C LYS A 27 -12.21 5.81 -3.09
N TYR A 28 -11.28 6.70 -2.74
CA TYR A 28 -10.85 7.01 -1.37
C TYR A 28 -10.17 5.85 -0.61
N LYS A 29 -9.77 4.78 -1.31
CA LYS A 29 -8.93 3.73 -0.74
C LYS A 29 -7.46 4.12 -0.74
N THR A 30 -6.69 3.46 0.12
CA THR A 30 -5.23 3.53 0.10
C THR A 30 -4.66 2.59 -0.97
N PRO A 31 -3.42 2.80 -1.43
CA PRO A 31 -2.77 1.85 -2.33
C PRO A 31 -2.70 0.43 -1.75
N ASP A 32 -2.43 0.30 -0.45
CA ASP A 32 -2.34 -1.00 0.21
C ASP A 32 -3.69 -1.73 0.26
N ASP A 33 -4.80 -1.02 0.52
CA ASP A 33 -6.15 -1.61 0.47
C ASP A 33 -6.45 -2.24 -0.90
N VAL A 34 -6.01 -1.58 -1.97
CA VAL A 34 -6.20 -2.08 -3.35
C VAL A 34 -5.35 -3.33 -3.59
N HIS A 35 -4.09 -3.34 -3.16
CA HIS A 35 -3.22 -4.52 -3.27
C HIS A 35 -3.76 -5.69 -2.45
N GLN A 36 -4.17 -5.48 -1.19
CA GLN A 36 -4.75 -6.52 -0.36
C GLN A 36 -6.00 -7.12 -0.99
N ALA A 37 -6.90 -6.29 -1.54
CA ALA A 37 -8.09 -6.76 -2.23
C ALA A 37 -7.75 -7.64 -3.44
N PHE A 38 -6.77 -7.22 -4.24
CA PHE A 38 -6.29 -7.99 -5.39
C PHE A 38 -5.73 -9.36 -4.98
N TYR A 39 -4.88 -9.41 -3.95
CA TYR A 39 -4.33 -10.67 -3.45
C TYR A 39 -5.41 -11.59 -2.88
N ARG A 40 -6.36 -11.05 -2.10
CA ARG A 40 -7.50 -11.84 -1.58
C ARG A 40 -8.31 -12.45 -2.72
N GLN A 41 -8.66 -11.66 -3.73
CA GLN A 41 -9.39 -12.16 -4.89
C GLN A 41 -8.62 -13.26 -5.61
N LYS A 42 -7.31 -13.08 -5.84
CA LYS A 42 -6.46 -14.09 -6.45
C LYS A 42 -6.43 -15.39 -5.62
N THR A 43 -6.31 -15.29 -4.30
CA THR A 43 -6.32 -16.47 -3.43
C THR A 43 -7.65 -17.20 -3.45
N VAL A 44 -8.77 -16.48 -3.41
CA VAL A 44 -10.10 -17.09 -3.45
C VAL A 44 -10.30 -17.87 -4.75
N ASN A 45 -9.91 -17.29 -5.88
CA ASN A 45 -10.04 -17.96 -7.18
C ASN A 45 -9.21 -19.25 -7.25
N LEU A 46 -8.00 -19.27 -6.67
CA LEU A 46 -7.12 -20.45 -6.69
C LEU A 46 -7.70 -21.67 -5.92
N TYR A 47 -8.58 -21.43 -4.95
CA TYR A 47 -9.24 -22.51 -4.18
C TYR A 47 -10.65 -22.84 -4.69
N GLN A 48 -11.10 -22.22 -5.79
CA GLN A 48 -12.43 -22.42 -6.37
C GLN A 48 -12.42 -23.20 -7.70
N ASP A 49 -11.24 -23.53 -8.24
CA ASP A 49 -11.04 -24.38 -9.43
C ASP A 49 -10.82 -25.86 -9.06
#